data_AF-A0A3D8P343-F1
#
_entry.id   AF-A0A3D8P343-F1
#
_cell.length_a   1.000
_cell.length_b   1.000
_cell.length_c   1.000
_cell.angle_alpha   90.00
_cell.angle_beta   90.00
_cell.angle_gamma   90.00
#
_symmetry.space_group_name_H-M   'P 1'
#
loop_
_entity.id
_entity.type
_entity.pdbx_description
1 polymer ?
#
loop_
_entity_poly.entity_id
_entity_poly.type
_entity_poly.pdbx_seq_one_letter_code
_entity_poly.pdbx_strand_id
1 'polypeptide(L)'
;MGGTVQKLLREVEREARRWAKPFQYILSRIDHELYPLATEQANTLTRENLERQLALIDYYLQKDLVVQAVLLAREWMVNWLAWRVGEPNWLKQEVRTGVLEAVLNAAASNQAVIGEKKQESEELKKKELKKRKEEIFRLFNSWSEAKEAAANLWQQLIRDLRNDVAHCAFRDSVASPKTVKENAEKLRQKLKDLLKPEDSSGSDI
;
A
#
# COMPACT_ATOMS: atom_id res chain seq x y z
N MET A 1 -0.14 -19.22 -7.28
CA MET A 1 -0.91 -19.13 -8.55
C MET A 1 -0.66 -17.82 -9.30
N GLY A 2 0.57 -17.29 -9.33
CA GLY A 2 0.95 -16.14 -10.19
C GLY A 2 1.38 -16.54 -11.61
N GLY A 3 1.42 -17.84 -11.92
CA GLY A 3 1.90 -18.37 -13.18
C GLY A 3 0.88 -18.37 -14.33
N THR A 4 -0.42 -18.15 -14.08
CA THR A 4 -1.46 -18.38 -15.11
C THR A 4 -1.35 -17.37 -16.26
N VAL A 5 -1.18 -16.09 -15.96
CA VAL A 5 -1.10 -15.03 -16.98
C VAL A 5 0.23 -15.11 -17.74
N GLN A 6 1.36 -15.30 -17.05
CA GLN A 6 2.67 -15.45 -17.69
C GLN A 6 2.78 -16.73 -18.52
N LYS A 7 2.14 -17.82 -18.09
CA LYS A 7 2.09 -19.06 -18.86
C LYS A 7 1.25 -18.86 -20.13
N LEU A 8 0.09 -18.24 -19.99
CA LEU A 8 -0.79 -17.91 -21.12
C LEU A 8 -0.11 -16.96 -22.11
N LEU A 9 0.57 -15.92 -21.63
CA LEU A 9 1.34 -14.99 -22.48
C LEU A 9 2.41 -15.71 -23.28
N ARG A 10 3.17 -16.63 -22.66
CA ARG A 10 4.19 -17.43 -23.35
C ARG A 10 3.61 -18.43 -24.36
N GLU A 11 2.40 -18.94 -24.12
CA GLU A 11 1.68 -19.77 -25.09
C GLU A 11 1.23 -18.93 -26.29
N VAL A 12 0.59 -17.78 -26.05
CA VAL A 12 0.10 -16.88 -27.09
C VAL A 12 1.25 -16.27 -27.90
N GLU A 13 2.39 -15.93 -27.29
CA GLU A 13 3.56 -15.41 -28.00
C GLU A 13 4.12 -16.44 -29.01
N ARG A 14 4.17 -17.72 -28.64
CA ARG A 14 4.63 -18.80 -29.54
C ARG A 14 3.71 -18.96 -30.74
N GLU A 15 2.41 -18.84 -30.55
CA GLU A 15 1.44 -18.89 -31.65
C GLU A 15 1.51 -17.63 -32.52
N ALA A 16 1.58 -16.45 -31.91
CA ALA A 16 1.71 -15.18 -32.62
C ALA A 16 3.00 -15.10 -33.44
N ARG A 17 4.11 -15.64 -32.95
CA ARG A 17 5.36 -15.74 -33.73
C ARG A 17 5.20 -16.57 -35.00
N ARG A 18 4.31 -17.57 -34.98
CA ARG A 18 4.04 -18.46 -36.11
C ARG A 18 3.02 -17.89 -37.10
N TRP A 19 1.96 -17.26 -36.59
CA TRP A 19 0.78 -16.90 -37.40
C TRP A 19 0.51 -15.40 -37.50
N ALA A 20 1.09 -14.58 -36.63
CA ALA A 20 0.73 -13.17 -36.45
C ALA A 20 1.95 -12.32 -36.01
N LYS A 21 3.08 -12.44 -36.74
CA LYS A 21 4.39 -11.85 -36.40
C LYS A 21 4.38 -10.40 -35.91
N PRO A 22 3.57 -9.48 -36.49
CA PRO A 22 3.51 -8.09 -36.00
C PRO A 22 3.08 -7.98 -34.53
N PHE A 23 2.27 -8.91 -34.03
CA PHE A 23 1.79 -8.92 -32.65
C PHE A 23 2.79 -9.52 -31.66
N GLN A 24 3.79 -10.26 -32.14
CA GLN A 24 4.83 -10.81 -31.25
C GLN A 24 5.54 -9.70 -30.47
N TYR A 25 5.85 -8.58 -31.13
CA TYR A 25 6.49 -7.43 -30.50
C TYR A 25 5.63 -6.78 -29.41
N ILE A 26 4.31 -6.78 -29.59
CA ILE A 26 3.38 -6.26 -28.59
C ILE A 26 3.33 -7.19 -27.38
N LEU A 27 3.28 -8.50 -27.61
CA LEU A 27 3.25 -9.51 -26.56
C LEU A 27 4.55 -9.53 -25.74
N SER A 28 5.71 -9.44 -26.39
CA SER A 28 7.00 -9.36 -25.69
C SER A 28 7.11 -8.10 -24.85
N ARG A 29 6.58 -6.97 -25.35
CA ARG A 29 6.50 -5.73 -24.58
C ARG A 29 5.59 -5.86 -23.36
N ILE A 30 4.41 -6.49 -23.51
CA ILE A 30 3.48 -6.73 -22.41
C ILE A 30 4.14 -7.62 -21.34
N ASP A 31 4.80 -8.71 -21.75
CA ASP A 31 5.50 -9.60 -20.82
C ASP A 31 6.60 -8.85 -20.05
N HIS A 32 7.40 -8.04 -20.76
CA HIS A 32 8.44 -7.23 -20.13
C HIS A 32 7.88 -6.19 -19.14
N GLU A 33 6.75 -5.55 -19.46
CA GLU A 33 6.10 -4.57 -18.59
C GLU A 33 5.45 -5.23 -17.35
N LEU A 34 4.89 -6.44 -17.49
CA LEU A 34 4.19 -7.14 -16.40
C LEU A 34 5.10 -8.00 -15.53
N TYR A 35 6.25 -8.46 -16.03
CA TYR A 35 7.15 -9.34 -15.30
C TYR A 35 7.57 -8.80 -13.93
N PRO A 36 7.95 -7.50 -13.77
CA PRO A 36 8.31 -6.94 -12.46
C PRO A 36 7.14 -6.90 -11.45
N LEU A 37 5.90 -7.02 -11.94
CA LEU A 37 4.68 -6.92 -11.15
C LEU A 37 4.15 -8.29 -10.71
N ALA A 38 4.65 -9.37 -11.31
CA ALA A 38 4.14 -10.71 -11.10
C ALA A 38 4.62 -11.30 -9.76
N THR A 39 3.67 -11.78 -8.94
CA THR A 39 3.93 -12.56 -7.72
C THR A 39 3.17 -13.87 -7.74
N GLU A 40 3.81 -14.96 -7.32
CA GLU A 40 3.15 -16.26 -7.22
C GLU A 40 2.18 -16.35 -6.04
N GLN A 41 2.38 -15.53 -5.02
CA GLN A 41 1.68 -15.59 -3.74
C GLN A 41 1.06 -14.23 -3.40
N ALA A 42 0.19 -13.69 -4.27
CA ALA A 42 -0.43 -12.38 -4.08
C ALA A 42 -1.19 -12.21 -2.74
N ASN A 43 -1.60 -13.31 -2.10
CA ASN A 43 -2.36 -13.32 -0.85
C ASN A 43 -1.48 -13.41 0.41
N THR A 44 -0.15 -13.48 0.27
CA THR A 44 0.77 -13.42 1.40
C THR A 44 1.23 -12.00 1.64
N LEU A 45 1.58 -11.69 2.88
CA LEU A 45 2.12 -10.39 3.23
C LEU A 45 3.62 -10.54 3.52
N THR A 46 4.41 -10.41 2.46
CA THR A 46 5.87 -10.51 2.50
C THR A 46 6.50 -9.21 2.04
N ARG A 47 7.78 -9.00 2.38
CA ARG A 47 8.56 -7.87 1.86
C ARG A 47 8.56 -7.84 0.33
N GLU A 48 8.74 -8.99 -0.30
CA GLU A 48 8.75 -9.15 -1.76
C GLU A 48 7.42 -8.71 -2.40
N ASN A 49 6.28 -9.00 -1.75
CA ASN A 49 4.98 -8.55 -2.21
C ASN A 49 4.79 -7.04 -2.03
N LEU A 50 5.31 -6.45 -0.95
CA LEU A 50 5.32 -5.00 -0.76
C LEU A 50 6.20 -4.30 -1.82
N GLU A 51 7.36 -4.87 -2.17
CA GLU A 51 8.24 -4.37 -3.24
C GLU A 51 7.54 -4.39 -4.61
N ARG A 52 6.80 -5.45 -4.91
CA ARG A 52 5.99 -5.54 -6.14
C ARG A 52 4.81 -4.57 -6.16
N GLN A 53 4.16 -4.33 -5.03
CA GLN A 53 3.13 -3.29 -4.93
C GLN A 53 3.74 -1.90 -5.18
N LEU A 54 4.95 -1.62 -4.69
CA LEU A 54 5.68 -0.38 -5.03
C LEU A 54 6.00 -0.30 -6.53
N ALA A 55 6.41 -1.41 -7.15
CA ALA A 55 6.62 -1.48 -8.60
C ALA A 55 5.32 -1.22 -9.38
N LEU A 56 4.18 -1.66 -8.85
CA LEU A 56 2.86 -1.38 -9.45
C LEU A 56 2.46 0.09 -9.31
N ILE A 57 2.75 0.72 -8.16
CA ILE A 57 2.57 2.17 -7.99
C ILE A 57 3.43 2.93 -8.99
N ASP A 58 4.70 2.54 -9.16
CA ASP A 58 5.62 3.12 -10.15
C ASP A 58 5.04 2.99 -11.57
N TYR A 59 4.53 1.81 -11.92
CA TYR A 59 3.92 1.55 -13.21
C TYR A 59 2.70 2.44 -13.45
N TYR A 60 1.83 2.61 -12.45
CA TYR A 60 0.67 3.51 -12.57
C TYR A 60 1.08 4.96 -12.81
N LEU A 61 2.09 5.47 -12.10
CA LEU A 61 2.59 6.83 -12.31
C LEU A 61 3.17 7.03 -13.71
N GLN A 62 3.92 6.04 -14.22
CA GLN A 62 4.48 6.08 -15.58
C GLN A 62 3.43 6.10 -16.69
N LYS A 63 2.23 5.57 -16.41
CA LYS A 63 1.09 5.54 -17.35
C LYS A 63 0.09 6.67 -17.11
N ASP A 64 0.44 7.68 -16.31
CA ASP A 64 -0.45 8.78 -15.90
C ASP A 64 -1.74 8.31 -15.17
N LEU A 65 -1.72 7.11 -14.60
CA LEU A 65 -2.80 6.53 -13.79
C LEU A 65 -2.70 6.98 -12.33
N VAL A 66 -2.68 8.30 -12.13
CA VAL A 66 -2.40 8.93 -10.82
C VAL A 66 -3.41 8.52 -9.75
N VAL A 67 -4.69 8.36 -10.12
CA VAL A 67 -5.74 7.94 -9.18
C VAL A 67 -5.45 6.56 -8.61
N GLN A 68 -5.11 5.62 -9.48
CA GLN A 68 -4.79 4.24 -9.12
C GLN A 68 -3.52 4.17 -8.28
N ALA A 69 -2.49 4.96 -8.62
CA ALA A 69 -1.26 5.06 -7.85
C ALA A 69 -1.53 5.53 -6.40
N VAL A 70 -2.35 6.58 -6.24
CA VAL A 70 -2.68 7.15 -4.92
C VAL A 70 -3.52 6.20 -4.09
N LEU A 71 -4.52 5.54 -4.69
CA LEU A 71 -5.35 4.55 -4.01
C LEU A 71 -4.51 3.35 -3.55
N LEU A 72 -3.65 2.82 -4.42
CA LEU A 72 -2.78 1.71 -4.07
C LEU A 72 -1.77 2.10 -3.00
N ALA A 73 -1.19 3.30 -3.07
CA ALA A 73 -0.27 3.80 -2.06
C ALA A 73 -0.89 3.88 -0.65
N ARG A 74 -2.16 4.27 -0.55
CA ARG A 74 -2.90 4.25 0.72
C ARG A 74 -3.00 2.83 1.25
N GLU A 75 -3.45 1.88 0.42
CA GLU A 75 -3.57 0.48 0.86
C GLU A 75 -2.20 -0.15 1.17
N TRP A 76 -1.15 0.27 0.46
CA TRP A 76 0.22 -0.15 0.70
C TRP A 76 0.69 0.22 2.10
N MET A 77 0.39 1.43 2.59
CA MET A 77 0.75 1.84 3.96
C MET A 77 0.09 0.96 5.03
N VAL A 78 -1.17 0.57 4.81
CA VAL A 78 -1.90 -0.35 5.71
C VAL A 78 -1.26 -1.74 5.68
N ASN A 79 -0.90 -2.23 4.49
CA ASN A 79 -0.22 -3.51 4.31
C ASN A 79 1.21 -3.49 4.92
N TRP A 80 1.94 -2.39 4.79
CA TRP A 80 3.26 -2.20 5.39
C TRP A 80 3.18 -2.26 6.92
N LEU A 81 2.20 -1.59 7.53
CA LEU A 81 2.01 -1.66 8.98
C LEU A 81 1.64 -3.08 9.42
N ALA A 82 0.71 -3.73 8.71
CA ALA A 82 0.33 -5.12 8.98
C ALA A 82 1.53 -6.07 8.89
N TRP A 83 2.42 -5.86 7.93
CA TRP A 83 3.62 -6.66 7.74
C TRP A 83 4.61 -6.45 8.89
N ARG A 84 4.88 -5.19 9.23
CA ARG A 84 5.83 -4.82 10.31
C ARG A 84 5.40 -5.37 11.67
N VAL A 85 4.10 -5.42 11.96
CA VAL A 85 3.57 -5.95 13.24
C VAL A 85 3.16 -7.43 13.18
N GLY A 86 3.37 -8.08 12.04
CA GLY A 86 3.03 -9.49 11.83
C GLY A 86 1.56 -9.81 12.06
N GLU A 87 0.63 -8.97 11.59
CA GLU A 87 -0.80 -9.14 11.83
C GLU A 87 -1.38 -10.29 10.97
N PRO A 88 -1.77 -11.44 11.55
CA PRO A 88 -2.23 -12.59 10.77
C PRO A 88 -3.61 -12.35 10.12
N ASN A 89 -4.45 -11.51 10.71
CA ASN A 89 -5.80 -11.26 10.22
C ASN A 89 -5.90 -9.98 9.37
N TRP A 90 -4.80 -9.55 8.75
CA TRP A 90 -4.68 -8.28 8.03
C TRP A 90 -5.63 -8.10 6.83
N LEU A 91 -6.29 -9.17 6.35
CA LEU A 91 -7.33 -9.10 5.32
C LEU A 91 -8.73 -8.85 5.88
N LYS A 92 -8.97 -9.11 7.18
CA LYS A 92 -10.27 -8.88 7.80
C LYS A 92 -10.55 -7.38 7.87
N GLN A 93 -11.69 -6.97 7.35
CA GLN A 93 -12.09 -5.55 7.28
C GLN A 93 -12.04 -4.87 8.66
N GLU A 94 -12.49 -5.55 9.70
CA GLU A 94 -12.45 -5.06 11.09
C GLU A 94 -11.02 -4.78 11.59
N VAL A 95 -10.04 -5.58 11.19
CA VAL A 95 -8.62 -5.37 11.52
C VAL A 95 -8.04 -4.26 10.66
N ARG A 96 -8.32 -4.25 9.35
CA ARG A 96 -7.83 -3.20 8.43
C ARG A 96 -8.28 -1.81 8.86
N THR A 97 -9.58 -1.60 8.98
CA THR A 97 -10.15 -0.29 9.28
C THR A 97 -10.11 0.03 10.78
N GLY A 98 -10.50 -0.94 11.62
CA GLY A 98 -10.65 -0.72 13.06
C GLY A 98 -9.33 -0.66 13.84
N VAL A 99 -8.28 -1.28 13.31
CA VAL A 99 -6.98 -1.41 13.99
C VAL A 99 -5.90 -0.67 13.20
N LEU A 100 -5.54 -1.14 12.01
CA LEU A 100 -4.37 -0.67 11.26
C LEU A 100 -4.51 0.77 10.76
N GLU A 101 -5.58 1.05 9.99
CA GLU A 101 -5.88 2.42 9.54
C GLU A 101 -6.09 3.37 10.71
N ALA A 102 -6.75 2.88 11.77
CA ALA A 102 -7.01 3.68 12.95
C ALA A 102 -5.74 4.05 13.73
N VAL A 103 -4.72 3.19 13.74
CA VAL A 103 -3.38 3.49 14.28
C VAL A 103 -2.70 4.56 13.44
N LEU A 104 -2.68 4.40 12.12
CA LEU A 104 -2.08 5.39 11.21
C LEU A 104 -2.78 6.75 11.32
N ASN A 105 -4.11 6.78 11.42
CA ASN A 105 -4.90 7.99 11.63
C ASN A 105 -4.58 8.68 12.96
N ALA A 106 -4.47 7.91 14.04
CA ALA A 106 -4.13 8.44 15.36
C ALA A 106 -2.71 9.04 15.37
N ALA A 107 -1.77 8.34 14.75
CA ALA A 107 -0.39 8.83 14.58
C ALA A 107 -0.33 10.13 13.77
N ALA A 108 -1.04 10.21 12.64
CA ALA A 108 -1.05 11.39 11.77
C ALA A 108 -1.81 12.59 12.35
N SER A 109 -2.73 12.37 13.31
CA SER A 109 -3.53 13.44 13.91
C SER A 109 -3.01 13.89 15.29
N ASN A 110 -1.95 13.27 15.82
CA ASN A 110 -1.51 13.41 17.23
C ASN A 110 -2.67 13.26 18.24
N GLN A 111 -3.73 12.54 17.87
CA GLN A 111 -4.91 12.37 18.70
C GLN A 111 -4.84 11.04 19.42
N ALA A 112 -4.97 11.09 20.74
CA ALA A 112 -5.22 9.91 21.55
C ALA A 112 -6.50 9.22 21.06
N VAL A 113 -6.41 7.91 20.87
CA VAL A 113 -7.51 7.06 20.41
C VAL A 113 -8.63 7.10 21.43
N ILE A 114 -9.69 7.86 21.17
CA ILE A 114 -10.94 7.82 21.93
C ILE A 114 -12.12 7.72 20.97
N GLY A 115 -12.94 6.69 21.18
CA GLY A 115 -14.24 6.52 20.51
C GLY A 115 -14.99 5.33 21.11
N GLU A 116 -16.01 5.63 21.92
CA GLU A 116 -17.08 4.72 22.39
C GLU A 116 -18.17 4.57 21.28
N LYS A 117 -19.10 3.60 21.19
CA LYS A 117 -19.85 2.77 22.16
C LYS A 117 -20.67 1.63 21.46
N LYS A 118 -21.10 0.63 22.27
CA LYS A 118 -22.24 -0.36 22.21
C LYS A 118 -22.25 -1.58 21.25
N GLN A 119 -22.23 -2.81 21.80
CA GLN A 119 -23.30 -3.84 21.97
C GLN A 119 -22.68 -5.18 22.48
N GLU A 120 -23.34 -5.90 23.39
CA GLU A 120 -22.75 -6.91 24.32
C GLU A 120 -22.06 -8.15 23.71
N SER A 121 -22.49 -8.63 22.53
CA SER A 121 -21.79 -9.72 21.81
C SER A 121 -20.65 -9.18 20.92
N GLU A 122 -20.80 -7.93 20.48
CA GLU A 122 -19.73 -7.16 19.86
C GLU A 122 -18.72 -6.66 20.90
N GLU A 123 -19.04 -6.62 22.19
CA GLU A 123 -18.18 -6.06 23.23
C GLU A 123 -16.90 -6.87 23.42
N LEU A 124 -16.98 -8.21 23.42
CA LEU A 124 -15.76 -9.03 23.52
C LEU A 124 -14.87 -8.83 22.30
N LYS A 125 -15.43 -8.92 21.08
CA LYS A 125 -14.69 -8.70 19.83
C LYS A 125 -14.13 -7.27 19.73
N LYS A 126 -14.91 -6.26 20.12
CA LYS A 126 -14.47 -4.85 20.18
C LYS A 126 -13.39 -4.65 21.25
N LYS A 127 -13.46 -5.35 22.37
CA LYS A 127 -12.44 -5.31 23.43
C LYS A 127 -11.14 -5.94 22.95
N GLU A 128 -11.20 -7.06 22.22
CA GLU A 128 -10.04 -7.68 21.57
C GLU A 128 -9.43 -6.77 20.50
N LEU A 129 -10.24 -6.21 19.59
CA LEU A 129 -9.78 -5.27 18.57
C LEU A 129 -9.20 -3.99 19.18
N LYS A 130 -9.82 -3.47 20.24
CA LYS A 130 -9.32 -2.30 20.97
C LYS A 130 -7.98 -2.60 21.63
N LYS A 131 -7.86 -3.73 22.33
CA LYS A 131 -6.60 -4.19 22.93
C LYS A 131 -5.52 -4.32 21.86
N ARG A 132 -5.85 -4.97 20.73
CA ARG A 132 -4.93 -5.15 19.60
C ARG A 132 -4.49 -3.82 19.00
N LYS A 133 -5.41 -2.87 18.87
CA LYS A 133 -5.12 -1.49 18.43
C LYS A 133 -4.16 -0.78 19.38
N GLU A 134 -4.38 -0.87 20.69
CA GLU A 134 -3.51 -0.27 21.69
C GLU A 134 -2.12 -0.93 21.72
N GLU A 135 -2.03 -2.24 21.49
CA GLU A 135 -0.76 -2.96 21.32
C GLU A 135 -0.01 -2.48 20.08
N ILE A 136 -0.65 -2.48 18.90
CA ILE A 136 -0.04 -2.02 17.65
C ILE A 136 0.32 -0.53 17.75
N PHE A 137 -0.51 0.30 18.37
CA PHE A 137 -0.19 1.72 18.59
C PHE A 137 1.06 1.90 19.47
N ARG A 138 1.21 1.10 20.53
CA ARG A 138 2.42 1.14 21.37
C ARG A 138 3.66 0.68 20.62
N LEU A 139 3.57 -0.42 19.87
CA LEU A 139 4.66 -0.90 19.01
C LEU A 139 5.04 0.17 17.98
N PHE A 140 4.06 0.72 17.26
CA PHE A 140 4.27 1.78 16.29
C PHE A 140 4.95 3.02 16.90
N ASN A 141 4.58 3.40 18.12
CA ASN A 141 5.21 4.52 18.82
C ASN A 141 6.64 4.25 19.30
N SER A 142 7.05 2.98 19.40
CA SER A 142 8.43 2.62 19.77
C SER A 142 9.42 2.75 18.62
N TRP A 143 8.95 2.84 17.37
CA TRP A 143 9.79 3.08 16.22
C TRP A 143 10.16 4.57 16.18
N SER A 144 11.44 4.94 16.31
CA SER A 144 11.86 6.35 16.37
C SER A 144 11.65 7.07 15.03
N GLU A 145 12.56 6.89 14.07
CA GLU A 145 12.52 7.60 12.79
C GLU A 145 11.39 7.08 11.88
N ALA A 146 11.15 5.76 11.88
CA ALA A 146 10.16 5.15 11.00
C ALA A 146 8.72 5.57 11.33
N LYS A 147 8.42 5.87 12.60
CA LYS A 147 7.10 6.38 13.02
C LYS A 147 6.84 7.77 12.44
N GLU A 148 7.76 8.70 12.63
CA GLU A 148 7.57 10.08 12.15
C GLU A 148 7.47 10.11 10.62
N ALA A 149 8.34 9.35 9.93
CA ALA A 149 8.27 9.21 8.48
C ALA A 149 6.92 8.63 8.03
N ALA A 150 6.44 7.55 8.67
CA ALA A 150 5.18 6.92 8.32
C ALA A 150 3.95 7.79 8.66
N ALA A 151 3.95 8.47 9.80
CA ALA A 151 2.86 9.36 10.21
C ALA A 151 2.74 10.57 9.28
N ASN A 152 3.87 11.21 8.95
CA ASN A 152 3.92 12.34 8.01
C ASN A 152 3.49 11.91 6.60
N LEU A 153 3.94 10.73 6.15
CA LEU A 153 3.56 10.20 4.84
C LEU A 153 2.06 9.85 4.79
N TRP A 154 1.53 9.22 5.84
CA TRP A 154 0.10 8.92 5.94
C TRP A 154 -0.74 10.20 5.94
N GLN A 155 -0.32 11.23 6.69
CA GLN A 155 -1.01 12.52 6.71
C GLN A 155 -1.08 13.15 5.32
N GLN A 156 0.04 13.19 4.59
CA GLN A 156 0.11 13.71 3.22
C GLN A 156 -0.79 12.94 2.25
N LEU A 157 -0.83 11.61 2.38
CA LEU A 157 -1.70 10.76 1.57
C LEU A 157 -3.18 11.06 1.81
N ILE A 158 -3.62 11.07 3.07
CA ILE A 158 -5.05 11.16 3.39
C ILE A 158 -5.59 12.58 3.29
N ARG A 159 -4.82 13.60 3.68
CA ARG A 159 -5.33 14.99 3.76
C ARG A 159 -5.27 15.70 2.42
N ASP A 160 -4.17 15.51 1.70
CA ASP A 160 -3.88 16.30 0.51
C ASP A 160 -4.21 15.48 -0.73
N LEU A 161 -3.41 14.44 -0.99
CA LEU A 161 -3.37 13.81 -2.29
C LEU A 161 -4.60 12.96 -2.61
N ARG A 162 -5.07 12.16 -1.65
CA ARG A 162 -6.30 11.37 -1.83
C ARG A 162 -7.51 12.27 -1.95
N ASN A 163 -7.59 13.35 -1.18
CA ASN A 163 -8.76 14.24 -1.20
C ASN A 163 -8.81 15.05 -2.50
N ASP A 164 -7.68 15.53 -3.00
CA ASP A 164 -7.60 16.20 -4.32
C ASP A 164 -8.14 15.30 -5.43
N VAL A 165 -7.75 14.03 -5.41
CA VAL A 165 -8.18 13.05 -6.43
C VAL A 165 -9.62 12.59 -6.22
N ALA A 166 -10.03 12.28 -4.99
CA ALA A 166 -11.34 11.70 -4.69
C ALA A 166 -12.50 12.69 -4.85
N HIS A 167 -12.23 13.99 -4.64
CA HIS A 167 -13.25 15.03 -4.80
C HIS A 167 -13.21 15.71 -6.17
N CYS A 168 -12.44 15.18 -7.14
CA CYS A 168 -12.36 15.73 -8.51
C CYS A 168 -12.20 17.26 -8.54
N ALA A 169 -11.35 17.81 -7.66
CA ALA A 169 -11.14 19.26 -7.54
C ALA A 169 -12.35 20.11 -7.10
N PHE A 170 -13.43 19.53 -6.57
CA PHE A 170 -14.56 20.27 -6.00
C PHE A 170 -14.28 20.75 -4.56
N ARG A 171 -13.24 21.59 -4.36
CA ARG A 171 -12.90 22.25 -3.08
C ARG A 171 -12.29 23.63 -3.29
N ASP A 172 -12.33 24.50 -2.30
CA ASP A 172 -11.82 25.89 -2.43
C ASP A 172 -10.29 25.97 -2.59
N SER A 173 -9.54 24.99 -2.06
CA SER A 173 -8.07 24.91 -2.13
C SER A 173 -7.59 23.70 -2.94
N VAL A 174 -7.88 23.69 -4.24
CA VAL A 174 -7.49 22.59 -5.14
C VAL A 174 -6.00 22.63 -5.48
N ALA A 175 -5.29 21.51 -5.38
CA ALA A 175 -3.98 21.37 -5.99
C ALA A 175 -4.12 21.21 -7.52
N SER A 176 -3.30 21.92 -8.30
CA SER A 176 -3.31 21.77 -9.76
C SER A 176 -3.00 20.31 -10.18
N PRO A 177 -3.47 19.82 -11.35
CA PRO A 177 -3.13 18.48 -11.82
C PRO A 177 -1.62 18.20 -11.87
N LYS A 178 -0.82 19.24 -12.19
CA LYS A 178 0.64 19.17 -12.17
C LYS A 178 1.16 18.95 -10.74
N THR A 179 0.64 19.70 -9.78
CA THR A 179 1.00 19.56 -8.35
C THR A 179 0.61 18.18 -7.81
N VAL A 180 -0.56 17.66 -8.18
CA VAL A 180 -1.01 16.31 -7.80
C VAL A 180 -0.05 15.26 -8.34
N LYS A 181 0.36 15.37 -9.61
CA LYS A 181 1.33 14.45 -10.23
C LYS A 181 2.71 14.53 -9.54
N GLU A 182 3.24 15.73 -9.32
CA GLU A 182 4.53 15.92 -8.63
C GLU A 182 4.50 15.37 -7.20
N ASN A 183 3.38 15.54 -6.48
CA ASN A 183 3.21 15.00 -5.14
C ASN A 183 3.13 13.47 -5.15
N ALA A 184 2.44 12.88 -6.13
CA ALA A 184 2.38 11.43 -6.32
C ALA A 184 3.76 10.84 -6.70
N GLU A 185 4.55 11.55 -7.50
CA GLU A 185 5.93 11.15 -7.81
C GLU A 185 6.88 11.24 -6.60
N LYS A 186 6.75 12.29 -5.77
CA LYS A 186 7.51 12.39 -4.51
C LYS A 186 7.15 11.29 -3.53
N LEU A 187 5.89 10.87 -3.51
CA LEU A 187 5.39 9.82 -2.64
C LEU A 187 6.12 8.49 -2.85
N ARG A 188 6.39 8.13 -4.11
CA ARG A 188 7.13 6.93 -4.49
C ARG A 188 8.41 6.75 -3.68
N GLN A 189 9.23 7.80 -3.61
CA GLN A 189 10.53 7.71 -2.94
C GLN A 189 10.35 7.48 -1.44
N LYS A 190 9.41 8.20 -0.82
CA LYS A 190 9.09 8.07 0.60
C LYS A 190 8.59 6.66 0.96
N LEU A 191 7.74 6.06 0.13
CA LEU A 191 7.27 4.69 0.34
C LEU A 191 8.43 3.68 0.24
N LYS A 192 9.35 3.86 -0.71
CA LYS A 192 10.56 3.02 -0.82
C LYS A 192 11.46 3.16 0.40
N ASP A 193 11.61 4.38 0.92
CA ASP A 193 12.43 4.64 2.09
C ASP A 193 11.87 3.95 3.35
N LEU A 194 10.54 3.84 3.50
CA LEU A 194 9.90 3.10 4.60
C LEU A 194 10.14 1.58 4.55
N LEU A 195 10.46 1.03 3.37
CA LEU A 195 10.71 -0.39 3.20
C LEU A 195 12.19 -0.76 3.34
N LYS A 196 13.09 0.23 3.40
CA LYS A 196 14.51 -0.02 3.69
C LYS A 196 14.63 -0.64 5.10
N PRO A 197 15.53 -1.61 5.30
CA PRO A 197 15.86 -2.07 6.64
C PRO A 197 16.38 -0.88 7.43
N GLU A 198 15.91 -0.71 8.66
CA GLU A 198 16.61 0.14 9.62
C GLU A 198 18.01 -0.45 9.74
N ASP A 199 19.05 0.39 9.59
CA ASP A 199 20.43 -0.06 9.70
C ASP A 199 20.56 -0.94 10.95
N SER A 200 21.04 -2.15 10.71
CA SER A 200 21.28 -3.18 11.71
C SER A 200 22.18 -2.63 12.81
N SER A 201 21.56 -2.03 13.82
CA SER A 201 22.10 -1.89 15.16
C SER A 201 21.52 -3.01 16.01
N GLY A 202 22.04 -4.21 15.74
CA GLY A 202 22.14 -5.35 16.66
C GLY A 202 20.88 -5.84 17.38
N SER A 203 20.35 -6.97 16.94
CA SER A 203 20.45 -8.16 17.79
C SER A 203 20.35 -9.42 16.92
N ASP A 204 21.49 -10.10 16.76
CA ASP A 204 21.49 -11.54 16.67
C ASP A 204 20.78 -12.11 17.90
N ILE A 205 19.70 -12.84 17.70
CA ILE A 205 19.30 -14.00 18.52
C ILE A 205 18.72 -15.05 17.57
#